data_AF-A0A7R7E157-F1
#
_entry.id   AF-A0A7R7E157-F1
#
_cell.length_a   1.000
_cell.length_b   1.000
_cell.length_c   1.000
_cell.angle_alpha   90.00
_cell.angle_beta   90.00
_cell.angle_gamma   90.00
#
_symmetry.space_group_name_H-M   'P 1'
#
loop_
_entity.id
_entity.type
_entity.pdbx_description
1 polymer ?
#
loop_
_entity_poly.entity_id
_entity_poly.type
_entity_poly.pdbx_seq_one_letter_code
_entity_poly.pdbx_strand_id
1 'polypeptide(L)'
;MKLPRRQVLGLAGGAAALPFLSHVSDAQTSSADDQTVKAFKDSIDLQNARLQAILNADVEQQRSLSISPLLDLPGSGELIDRSWQVYAEAIRAKFTGSEKWANLQLVTIPEPVRWDDPDYSDYYLYAAGNDMPLIGVSRRPSAASFADSYSAFIRDIAAPVVDEGAAKKARDALEAADSAQQAHFKLLQRYSNRWDVYDAWQKRHFPNNPSKWLTMDEWYAKYANAALDADTGVINTSYAQAYYWLQKAYAGQETLIKDILLRFNAFAKKRIKTPKASDALPDQMKEIYPYEINASFPDWLRDAKANKLANTTFEITAKSDTYDYSKTEIAGAVGIGFGFFGIIAGGQRITIHIDTTHEAYFLGFDAQVAMFEFSPGDWFNPIALKNYRQGPFASGSQMERLSKTTGIFGPDGVLNFRAARYIVAYKPRVTVRFQQSDYHYFYEQTRGAAGFFIGPFVVGVGGYYKEETHIKWDSNDASLTIYDGPDIPQLLAVDCDVL
;
A
#
# COMPACT_ATOMS: atom_id res chain seq x y z
N MET A 1 -3.35 35.32 -27.00
CA MET A 1 -2.54 36.54 -26.77
C MET A 1 -1.41 36.15 -25.83
N LYS A 2 -0.14 36.30 -26.24
CA LYS A 2 1.04 35.84 -25.48
C LYS A 2 1.37 36.84 -24.36
N LEU A 3 1.52 36.35 -23.13
CA LEU A 3 1.96 37.13 -21.97
C LEU A 3 3.47 37.44 -22.03
N PRO A 4 3.93 38.65 -21.66
CA PRO A 4 5.35 38.91 -21.46
C PRO A 4 5.79 38.63 -20.01
N ARG A 5 7.03 38.15 -19.90
CA ARG A 5 7.75 37.79 -18.66
C ARG A 5 7.94 39.00 -17.73
N ARG A 6 7.65 38.83 -16.44
CA ARG A 6 7.98 39.78 -15.36
C ARG A 6 9.46 39.71 -14.98
N GLN A 7 10.08 40.88 -14.77
CA GLN A 7 11.27 41.06 -13.95
C GLN A 7 10.86 41.17 -12.48
N VAL A 8 11.59 40.46 -11.61
CA VAL A 8 11.43 40.45 -10.15
C VAL A 8 12.27 41.56 -9.55
N LEU A 9 11.65 42.46 -8.79
CA LEU A 9 12.32 43.36 -7.87
C LEU A 9 11.89 42.96 -6.46
N GLY A 10 12.86 42.50 -5.68
CA GLY A 10 12.67 41.91 -4.37
C GLY A 10 12.37 42.93 -3.29
N LEU A 11 11.38 42.62 -2.47
CA LEU A 11 11.27 43.12 -1.10
C LEU A 11 11.10 41.91 -0.19
N ALA A 12 12.06 41.75 0.70
CA ALA A 12 12.12 40.72 1.72
C ALA A 12 11.08 41.00 2.82
N GLY A 13 10.26 40.01 3.10
CA GLY A 13 9.30 39.98 4.20
C GLY A 13 8.60 38.63 4.19
N GLY A 14 9.13 37.67 4.94
CA GLY A 14 8.69 36.27 4.93
C GLY A 14 7.26 36.11 5.41
N ALA A 15 6.38 35.71 4.49
CA ALA A 15 5.15 34.99 4.77
C ALA A 15 5.08 33.82 3.78
N ALA A 16 4.83 32.64 4.30
CA ALA A 16 4.80 31.39 3.54
C ALA A 16 3.83 31.49 2.35
N ALA A 17 4.36 31.28 1.15
CA ALA A 17 3.58 31.16 -0.06
C ALA A 17 2.80 29.82 -0.04
N LEU A 18 1.47 29.90 -0.05
CA LEU A 18 0.60 28.76 -0.34
C LEU A 18 0.51 28.56 -1.87
N PRO A 19 0.48 27.32 -2.39
CA PRO A 19 0.22 27.07 -3.79
C PRO A 19 -1.28 27.22 -4.08
N PHE A 20 -1.59 28.10 -5.02
CA PHE A 20 -2.93 28.30 -5.57
C PHE A 20 -3.33 27.14 -6.48
N LEU A 21 -4.55 26.63 -6.30
CA LEU A 21 -5.28 25.82 -7.27
C LEU A 21 -5.48 26.63 -8.56
N SER A 22 -4.87 26.18 -9.66
CA SER A 22 -5.13 26.67 -11.00
C SER A 22 -6.21 25.83 -11.69
N HIS A 23 -7.15 26.52 -12.35
CA HIS A 23 -8.17 26.05 -13.30
C HIS A 23 -9.56 25.72 -12.76
N VAL A 24 -10.42 26.74 -12.72
CA VAL A 24 -11.68 26.75 -13.50
C VAL A 24 -11.92 28.20 -13.97
N SER A 25 -11.76 28.48 -15.27
CA SER A 25 -12.37 29.64 -15.91
C SER A 25 -13.15 29.15 -17.12
N ASP A 26 -14.48 29.21 -17.00
CA ASP A 26 -15.44 29.64 -18.04
C ASP A 26 -16.81 29.05 -17.72
N ALA A 27 -17.69 29.84 -17.09
CA ALA A 27 -19.11 29.93 -17.43
C ALA A 27 -19.84 30.94 -16.52
N GLN A 28 -20.86 31.55 -17.11
CA GLN A 28 -21.66 32.67 -16.66
C GLN A 28 -22.32 32.50 -15.29
N THR A 29 -22.46 33.63 -14.58
CA THR A 29 -23.28 33.81 -13.39
C THR A 29 -24.77 33.71 -13.71
N SER A 30 -25.44 32.70 -13.15
CA SER A 30 -26.79 32.83 -12.57
C SER A 30 -27.01 31.63 -11.64
N SER A 31 -27.40 31.90 -10.38
CA SER A 31 -27.80 30.93 -9.34
C SER A 31 -27.09 29.57 -9.40
N ALA A 32 -26.11 29.34 -8.53
CA ALA A 32 -25.64 27.98 -8.26
C ALA A 32 -26.84 27.17 -7.75
N ASP A 33 -27.47 26.48 -8.71
CA ASP A 33 -28.71 25.75 -8.60
C ASP A 33 -28.51 24.65 -7.57
N ASP A 34 -29.51 24.41 -6.72
CA ASP A 34 -29.53 23.27 -5.78
C ASP A 34 -29.20 21.96 -6.52
N GLN A 35 -29.43 21.90 -7.84
CA GLN A 35 -29.01 20.82 -8.73
C GLN A 35 -27.50 20.56 -8.78
N THR A 36 -26.62 21.57 -8.68
CA THR A 36 -25.16 21.37 -8.80
C THR A 36 -24.58 20.82 -7.49
N VAL A 37 -25.06 21.33 -6.35
CA VAL A 37 -24.73 20.78 -5.01
C VAL A 37 -25.30 19.37 -4.87
N LYS A 38 -26.52 19.13 -5.36
CA LYS A 38 -27.12 17.81 -5.42
C LYS A 38 -26.33 16.85 -6.30
N ALA A 39 -25.91 17.27 -7.50
CA ALA A 39 -25.11 16.45 -8.41
C ALA A 39 -23.74 16.07 -7.79
N PHE A 40 -23.13 16.98 -7.02
CA PHE A 40 -21.90 16.69 -6.31
C PHE A 40 -22.10 15.68 -5.16
N LYS A 41 -23.18 15.83 -4.36
CA LYS A 41 -23.54 14.84 -3.33
C LYS A 41 -23.87 13.48 -3.93
N ASP A 42 -24.69 13.45 -4.98
CA ASP A 42 -25.06 12.21 -5.70
C ASP A 42 -23.80 11.51 -6.26
N SER A 43 -22.79 12.26 -6.68
CA SER A 43 -21.49 11.72 -7.13
C SER A 43 -20.68 11.10 -5.98
N ILE A 44 -20.62 11.76 -4.82
CA ILE A 44 -19.95 11.21 -3.62
C ILE A 44 -20.65 9.94 -3.12
N ASP A 45 -21.98 9.95 -3.05
CA ASP A 45 -22.76 8.80 -2.62
C ASP A 45 -22.59 7.60 -3.57
N LEU A 46 -22.52 7.87 -4.88
CA LEU A 46 -22.23 6.84 -5.88
C LEU A 46 -20.81 6.25 -5.73
N GLN A 47 -19.81 7.08 -5.40
CA GLN A 47 -18.45 6.58 -5.14
C GLN A 47 -18.41 5.73 -3.86
N ASN A 48 -19.08 6.16 -2.80
CA ASN A 48 -19.18 5.40 -1.55
C ASN A 48 -19.91 4.07 -1.74
N ALA A 49 -20.99 4.04 -2.53
CA ALA A 49 -21.72 2.82 -2.86
C ALA A 49 -20.85 1.83 -3.67
N ARG A 50 -20.03 2.32 -4.61
CA ARG A 50 -19.09 1.48 -5.37
C ARG A 50 -18.01 0.89 -4.48
N LEU A 51 -17.45 1.68 -3.56
CA LEU A 51 -16.48 1.20 -2.57
C LEU A 51 -17.06 0.10 -1.68
N GLN A 52 -18.29 0.29 -1.17
CA GLN A 52 -18.99 -0.73 -0.38
C GLN A 52 -19.27 -2.02 -1.18
N ALA A 53 -19.64 -1.89 -2.46
CA ALA A 53 -19.84 -3.06 -3.32
C ALA A 53 -18.54 -3.86 -3.55
N ILE A 54 -17.40 -3.18 -3.72
CA ILE A 54 -16.08 -3.82 -3.84
C ILE A 54 -15.70 -4.54 -2.55
N LEU A 55 -15.90 -3.89 -1.40
CA LEU A 55 -15.65 -4.49 -0.08
C LEU A 55 -16.52 -5.73 0.15
N ASN A 56 -17.81 -5.67 -0.17
CA ASN A 56 -18.72 -6.81 -0.01
C ASN A 56 -18.38 -7.97 -0.97
N ALA A 57 -18.00 -7.66 -2.22
CA ALA A 57 -17.54 -8.66 -3.17
C ALA A 57 -16.25 -9.36 -2.70
N ASP A 58 -15.33 -8.62 -2.07
CA ASP A 58 -14.10 -9.19 -1.49
C ASP A 58 -14.42 -10.10 -0.29
N VAL A 59 -15.33 -9.68 0.61
CA VAL A 59 -15.80 -10.52 1.72
C VAL A 59 -16.47 -11.81 1.22
N GLU A 60 -17.26 -11.73 0.15
CA GLU A 60 -17.93 -12.90 -0.44
C GLU A 60 -16.96 -13.81 -1.21
N GLN A 61 -15.97 -13.24 -1.90
CA GLN A 61 -14.86 -13.98 -2.50
C GLN A 61 -14.03 -14.69 -1.42
N GLN A 62 -13.71 -14.01 -0.32
CA GLN A 62 -13.02 -14.61 0.83
C GLN A 62 -13.85 -15.72 1.48
N ARG A 63 -15.17 -15.55 1.60
CA ARG A 63 -16.08 -16.63 2.07
C ARG A 63 -16.06 -17.83 1.12
N SER A 64 -16.11 -17.62 -0.19
CA SER A 64 -16.08 -18.70 -1.18
C SER A 64 -14.73 -19.43 -1.22
N LEU A 65 -13.62 -18.75 -0.98
CA LEU A 65 -12.29 -19.35 -0.85
C LEU A 65 -12.10 -20.09 0.49
N SER A 66 -12.82 -19.68 1.54
CA SER A 66 -12.80 -20.34 2.85
C SER A 66 -13.65 -21.62 2.94
N ILE A 67 -14.51 -21.88 1.94
CA ILE A 67 -15.42 -23.03 1.91
C ILE A 67 -15.13 -23.88 0.68
N SER A 68 -13.90 -24.42 0.58
CA SER A 68 -13.72 -25.70 -0.10
C SER A 68 -13.88 -26.79 0.95
N PRO A 69 -14.75 -27.80 0.74
CA PRO A 69 -14.87 -28.92 1.67
C PRO A 69 -13.61 -29.78 1.54
N LEU A 70 -12.55 -29.41 2.26
CA LEU A 70 -11.49 -30.35 2.59
C LEU A 70 -12.14 -31.44 3.44
N LEU A 71 -12.09 -32.68 2.94
CA LEU A 71 -12.62 -33.85 3.63
C LEU A 71 -12.05 -33.91 5.06
N ASP A 72 -12.93 -33.71 6.04
CA ASP A 72 -12.70 -34.07 7.45
C ASP A 72 -12.53 -35.58 7.55
N LEU A 73 -11.28 -36.05 7.45
CA LEU A 73 -10.89 -37.35 7.98
C LEU A 73 -10.52 -37.13 9.46
N PRO A 74 -11.17 -37.84 10.41
CA PRO A 74 -10.84 -37.70 11.83
C PRO A 74 -9.38 -38.11 12.06
N GLY A 75 -8.53 -37.17 12.45
CA GLY A 75 -7.11 -37.40 12.79
C GLY A 75 -6.06 -36.88 11.80
N SER A 76 -6.44 -36.33 10.63
CA SER A 76 -5.47 -35.83 9.63
C SER A 76 -5.00 -34.39 9.85
N GLY A 77 -5.75 -33.58 10.61
CA GLY A 77 -5.44 -32.16 10.83
C GLY A 77 -4.13 -31.91 11.58
N GLU A 78 -3.81 -32.71 12.61
CA GLU A 78 -2.61 -32.50 13.45
C GLU A 78 -1.30 -32.79 12.69
N LEU A 79 -1.28 -33.83 11.84
CA LEU A 79 -0.06 -34.23 11.13
C LEU A 79 0.24 -33.34 9.91
N ILE A 80 -0.80 -32.80 9.26
CA ILE A 80 -0.65 -31.78 8.21
C ILE A 80 -0.02 -30.53 8.80
N ASP A 81 -0.41 -30.15 10.02
CA ASP A 81 0.12 -28.99 10.70
C ASP A 81 1.58 -29.18 11.13
N ARG A 82 1.95 -30.38 11.62
CA ARG A 82 3.32 -30.66 12.10
C ARG A 82 4.41 -30.34 11.06
N SER A 83 4.27 -30.77 9.81
CA SER A 83 5.33 -30.56 8.80
C SER A 83 5.56 -29.06 8.55
N TRP A 84 4.47 -28.31 8.51
CA TRP A 84 4.52 -26.86 8.42
C TRP A 84 5.08 -26.22 9.68
N GLN A 85 4.73 -26.69 10.88
CA GLN A 85 5.27 -26.22 12.16
C GLN A 85 6.78 -26.44 12.26
N VAL A 86 7.30 -27.58 11.78
CA VAL A 86 8.75 -27.84 11.79
C VAL A 86 9.46 -27.00 10.73
N TYR A 87 8.88 -26.84 9.54
CA TYR A 87 9.42 -25.93 8.53
C TYR A 87 9.43 -24.48 9.02
N ALA A 88 8.35 -24.06 9.68
CA ALA A 88 8.29 -22.79 10.38
C ALA A 88 9.47 -22.64 11.35
N GLU A 89 9.62 -23.59 12.28
CA GLU A 89 10.70 -23.56 13.26
C GLU A 89 12.10 -23.49 12.62
N ALA A 90 12.31 -24.20 11.51
CA ALA A 90 13.59 -24.17 10.79
C ALA A 90 13.88 -22.80 10.15
N ILE A 91 12.89 -22.19 9.48
CA ILE A 91 13.00 -20.81 8.96
C ILE A 91 13.22 -19.84 10.13
N ARG A 92 12.61 -20.09 11.30
CA ARG A 92 12.72 -19.24 12.48
C ARG A 92 14.12 -19.14 12.99
N ALA A 93 14.63 -20.30 13.35
CA ALA A 93 15.94 -20.46 13.95
C ALA A 93 17.03 -19.87 13.06
N LYS A 94 16.82 -19.88 11.73
CA LYS A 94 17.79 -19.40 10.76
C LYS A 94 17.71 -17.90 10.47
N PHE A 95 16.51 -17.32 10.33
CA PHE A 95 16.38 -16.02 9.66
C PHE A 95 15.83 -14.88 10.52
N THR A 96 15.19 -15.17 11.66
CA THR A 96 14.46 -14.14 12.41
C THR A 96 15.08 -13.77 13.76
N GLY A 97 16.09 -14.51 14.23
CA GLY A 97 16.75 -14.24 15.51
C GLY A 97 15.78 -14.38 16.69
N SER A 98 15.54 -15.61 17.13
CA SER A 98 14.88 -16.11 18.36
C SER A 98 13.61 -15.47 18.95
N GLU A 99 13.24 -14.21 18.73
CA GLU A 99 12.19 -13.56 19.54
C GLU A 99 10.90 -13.14 18.84
N LYS A 100 10.84 -12.96 17.51
CA LYS A 100 9.59 -12.50 16.88
C LYS A 100 9.22 -13.24 15.61
N TRP A 101 8.72 -14.47 15.79
CA TRP A 101 7.87 -15.17 14.81
C TRP A 101 6.43 -14.73 14.81
N ALA A 102 6.09 -13.88 15.77
CA ALA A 102 4.82 -13.20 15.90
C ALA A 102 4.19 -12.77 14.58
N ASN A 103 5.02 -12.41 13.58
CA ASN A 103 4.58 -11.84 12.32
C ASN A 103 5.06 -12.57 11.04
N LEU A 104 5.70 -13.75 11.16
CA LEU A 104 6.16 -14.45 9.95
C LEU A 104 5.03 -15.23 9.30
N GLN A 105 4.87 -15.03 8.00
CA GLN A 105 3.93 -15.74 7.15
C GLN A 105 4.66 -16.62 6.15
N LEU A 106 4.30 -17.90 6.12
CA LEU A 106 4.86 -18.88 5.21
C LEU A 106 4.22 -18.78 3.84
N VAL A 107 5.02 -18.84 2.79
CA VAL A 107 4.50 -18.96 1.43
C VAL A 107 4.05 -20.41 1.20
N THR A 108 2.76 -20.64 0.93
CA THR A 108 2.23 -21.99 0.68
C THR A 108 2.06 -22.29 -0.82
N ILE A 109 2.16 -21.24 -1.64
CA ILE A 109 2.12 -21.30 -3.10
C ILE A 109 3.38 -20.59 -3.59
N PRO A 110 4.28 -21.28 -4.33
CA PRO A 110 5.54 -20.67 -4.75
C PRO A 110 5.29 -19.38 -5.51
N GLU A 111 6.05 -18.39 -5.13
CA GLU A 111 5.94 -17.04 -5.64
C GLU A 111 7.31 -16.60 -6.17
N PRO A 112 7.46 -16.45 -7.49
CA PRO A 112 8.70 -16.00 -8.08
C PRO A 112 8.94 -14.54 -7.73
N VAL A 113 10.17 -14.23 -7.34
CA VAL A 113 10.62 -12.87 -7.07
C VAL A 113 11.25 -12.29 -8.33
N ARG A 114 10.56 -11.31 -8.94
CA ARG A 114 10.93 -10.70 -10.23
C ARG A 114 11.38 -9.24 -10.08
N TRP A 115 11.99 -8.89 -8.96
CA TRP A 115 12.38 -7.50 -8.68
C TRP A 115 13.53 -7.00 -9.56
N ASP A 116 14.19 -7.88 -10.33
CA ASP A 116 15.20 -7.57 -11.35
C ASP A 116 14.62 -7.47 -12.77
N ASP A 117 13.30 -7.58 -12.94
CA ASP A 117 12.67 -7.49 -14.25
C ASP A 117 12.97 -6.12 -14.90
N PRO A 118 13.55 -6.10 -16.12
CA PRO A 118 14.00 -4.86 -16.75
C PRO A 118 12.86 -3.90 -17.12
N ASP A 119 11.64 -4.42 -17.31
CA ASP A 119 10.47 -3.64 -17.68
C ASP A 119 9.57 -3.33 -16.49
N TYR A 120 9.52 -4.23 -15.50
CA TYR A 120 8.52 -4.23 -14.44
C TYR A 120 9.08 -4.30 -13.00
N SER A 121 10.39 -4.19 -12.80
CA SER A 121 11.02 -4.20 -11.45
C SER A 121 10.36 -3.23 -10.47
N ASP A 122 10.16 -1.97 -10.87
CA ASP A 122 9.47 -0.96 -10.06
C ASP A 122 8.06 -1.39 -9.63
N TYR A 123 7.34 -2.09 -10.53
CA TYR A 123 6.01 -2.61 -10.22
C TYR A 123 6.07 -3.72 -9.18
N TYR A 124 6.96 -4.69 -9.35
CA TYR A 124 7.06 -5.81 -8.41
C TYR A 124 7.56 -5.36 -7.04
N LEU A 125 8.47 -4.38 -6.98
CA LEU A 125 8.90 -3.77 -5.72
C LEU A 125 7.75 -3.05 -5.01
N TYR A 126 6.98 -2.25 -5.76
CA TYR A 126 5.78 -1.61 -5.21
C TYR A 126 4.75 -2.63 -4.76
N ALA A 127 4.48 -3.66 -5.57
CA ALA A 127 3.50 -4.69 -5.24
C ALA A 127 3.89 -5.44 -3.96
N ALA A 128 5.18 -5.72 -3.76
CA ALA A 128 5.69 -6.31 -2.54
C ALA A 128 5.59 -5.35 -1.34
N GLY A 129 6.16 -4.14 -1.43
CA GLY A 129 6.16 -3.21 -0.31
C GLY A 129 4.77 -2.69 0.09
N ASN A 130 3.85 -2.61 -0.88
CA ASN A 130 2.48 -2.13 -0.67
C ASN A 130 1.48 -3.22 -0.29
N ASP A 131 1.93 -4.49 -0.24
CA ASP A 131 1.12 -5.62 0.19
C ASP A 131 0.74 -5.48 1.66
N MET A 132 -0.52 -5.75 1.95
CA MET A 132 -1.06 -5.87 3.30
C MET A 132 -1.58 -7.29 3.47
N PRO A 133 -0.73 -8.25 3.84
CA PRO A 133 -1.16 -9.63 3.94
C PRO A 133 -2.33 -9.80 4.91
N LEU A 134 -3.28 -10.67 4.54
CA LEU A 134 -4.28 -11.18 5.45
C LEU A 134 -3.61 -11.97 6.56
N ILE A 135 -4.35 -12.13 7.62
CA ILE A 135 -3.85 -12.62 8.89
C ILE A 135 -3.87 -14.13 8.89
N GLY A 136 -2.80 -14.67 9.41
CA GLY A 136 -2.57 -16.09 9.51
C GLY A 136 -1.10 -16.42 9.32
N VAL A 137 -0.84 -17.70 9.51
CA VAL A 137 0.48 -18.33 9.41
C VAL A 137 0.92 -18.57 7.97
N SER A 138 -0.03 -18.56 7.02
CA SER A 138 0.24 -18.61 5.59
C SER A 138 0.08 -17.22 4.96
N ARG A 139 1.01 -16.83 4.09
CA ARG A 139 0.90 -15.61 3.30
C ARG A 139 -0.33 -15.67 2.41
N ARG A 140 -1.20 -14.69 2.58
CA ARG A 140 -2.36 -14.47 1.71
C ARG A 140 -2.42 -12.98 1.41
N PRO A 141 -2.25 -12.54 0.16
CA PRO A 141 -2.41 -11.13 -0.15
C PRO A 141 -3.86 -10.71 0.15
N SER A 142 -4.04 -9.49 0.63
CA SER A 142 -5.38 -8.88 0.68
C SER A 142 -5.61 -7.99 -0.54
N ALA A 143 -6.85 -7.56 -0.76
CA ALA A 143 -7.14 -6.50 -1.72
C ALA A 143 -6.72 -5.11 -1.20
N ALA A 144 -6.37 -5.00 0.08
CA ALA A 144 -5.94 -3.75 0.70
C ALA A 144 -4.48 -3.42 0.34
N SER A 145 -4.17 -2.13 0.42
CA SER A 145 -2.92 -1.55 -0.04
C SER A 145 -2.41 -0.63 1.06
N PHE A 146 -1.14 -0.79 1.46
CA PHE A 146 -0.61 -0.09 2.62
C PHE A 146 -0.71 1.44 2.45
N ALA A 147 -0.37 1.95 1.27
CA ALA A 147 -0.46 3.37 0.98
C ALA A 147 -1.90 3.90 1.01
N ASP A 148 -2.90 3.12 0.56
CA ASP A 148 -4.30 3.54 0.58
C ASP A 148 -4.87 3.53 2.01
N SER A 149 -4.56 2.48 2.78
CA SER A 149 -4.93 2.40 4.20
C SER A 149 -4.27 3.50 5.02
N TYR A 150 -2.99 3.78 4.77
CA TYR A 150 -2.27 4.88 5.42
C TYR A 150 -2.85 6.25 5.03
N SER A 151 -3.18 6.46 3.76
CA SER A 151 -3.87 7.67 3.28
C SER A 151 -5.20 7.89 3.99
N ALA A 152 -6.02 6.84 4.09
CA ALA A 152 -7.31 6.90 4.79
C ALA A 152 -7.10 7.24 6.27
N PHE A 153 -6.11 6.63 6.91
CA PHE A 153 -5.76 6.92 8.29
C PHE A 153 -5.37 8.39 8.50
N ILE A 154 -4.39 8.92 7.75
CA ILE A 154 -3.89 10.29 7.98
C ILE A 154 -4.90 11.37 7.62
N ARG A 155 -5.84 11.09 6.69
CA ARG A 155 -6.92 12.02 6.31
C ARG A 155 -7.98 12.15 7.40
N ASP A 156 -8.15 11.10 8.19
CA ASP A 156 -9.15 11.07 9.26
C ASP A 156 -8.59 11.56 10.61
N ILE A 157 -7.29 11.83 10.74
CA ILE A 157 -6.71 12.39 11.99
C ILE A 157 -7.32 13.77 12.26
N ALA A 158 -7.87 13.93 13.46
CA ALA A 158 -8.28 15.23 13.98
C ALA A 158 -7.18 15.82 14.87
N ALA A 159 -7.06 17.14 14.88
CA ALA A 159 -6.28 17.82 15.90
C ALA A 159 -7.12 17.88 17.20
N PRO A 160 -6.65 17.36 18.34
CA PRO A 160 -7.35 17.51 19.61
C PRO A 160 -7.43 18.99 19.98
N VAL A 161 -8.64 19.46 20.29
CA VAL A 161 -8.82 20.80 20.85
C VAL A 161 -8.25 20.82 22.27
N VAL A 162 -7.16 21.56 22.48
CA VAL A 162 -6.54 21.76 23.79
C VAL A 162 -7.06 23.01 24.50
N ASP A 163 -7.59 23.97 23.75
CA ASP A 163 -8.18 25.21 24.26
C ASP A 163 -9.47 25.53 23.48
N GLU A 164 -10.62 25.16 24.06
CA GLU A 164 -11.96 25.39 23.48
C GLU A 164 -12.25 26.88 23.24
N GLY A 165 -11.71 27.76 24.10
CA GLY A 165 -11.86 29.20 23.95
C GLY A 165 -11.09 29.71 22.72
N ALA A 166 -9.87 29.24 22.52
CA ALA A 166 -9.10 29.51 21.31
C ALA A 166 -9.75 28.87 20.07
N ALA A 167 -10.29 27.65 20.17
CA ALA A 167 -10.98 26.99 19.07
C ALA A 167 -12.22 27.77 18.62
N LYS A 168 -13.01 28.30 19.57
CA LYS A 168 -14.13 29.19 19.25
C LYS A 168 -13.64 30.46 18.53
N LYS A 169 -12.60 31.12 19.06
CA LYS A 169 -12.02 32.32 18.42
C LYS A 169 -11.45 32.05 17.04
N ALA A 170 -10.89 30.86 16.82
CA ALA A 170 -10.44 30.42 15.52
C ALA A 170 -11.61 30.27 14.53
N ARG A 171 -12.72 29.66 14.95
CA ARG A 171 -13.95 29.58 14.14
C ARG A 171 -14.51 30.96 13.79
N ASP A 172 -14.65 31.83 14.79
CA ASP A 172 -15.13 33.20 14.60
C ASP A 172 -14.22 33.98 13.62
N ALA A 173 -12.89 33.80 13.71
CA ALA A 173 -11.91 34.43 12.81
C ALA A 173 -11.93 33.84 11.39
N LEU A 174 -12.18 32.53 11.24
CA LEU A 174 -12.33 31.88 9.93
C LEU A 174 -13.61 32.35 9.22
N GLU A 175 -14.72 32.49 9.95
CA GLU A 175 -15.97 33.04 9.41
C GLU A 175 -15.79 34.50 8.96
N ALA A 176 -15.03 35.29 9.71
CA ALA A 176 -14.65 36.64 9.33
C ALA A 176 -13.73 36.67 8.08
N ALA A 177 -12.81 35.71 7.95
CA ALA A 177 -11.94 35.58 6.79
C ALA A 177 -12.74 35.20 5.52
N ASP A 178 -13.67 34.25 5.63
CA ASP A 178 -14.56 33.86 4.52
C ASP A 178 -15.45 35.02 4.09
N SER A 179 -16.05 35.73 5.06
CA SER A 179 -16.84 36.93 4.80
C SER A 179 -16.04 38.02 4.08
N ALA A 180 -14.79 38.26 4.49
CA ALA A 180 -13.88 39.20 3.83
C ALA A 180 -13.53 38.75 2.40
N GLN A 181 -13.29 37.45 2.19
CA GLN A 181 -13.00 36.90 0.88
C GLN A 181 -14.21 37.01 -0.07
N GLN A 182 -15.43 36.74 0.41
CA GLN A 182 -16.64 36.96 -0.37
C GLN A 182 -16.85 38.45 -0.71
N ALA A 183 -16.54 39.36 0.22
CA ALA A 183 -16.58 40.80 -0.02
C ALA A 183 -15.57 41.20 -1.12
N HIS A 184 -14.37 40.63 -1.08
CA HIS A 184 -13.33 40.83 -2.09
C HIS A 184 -13.75 40.39 -3.48
N PHE A 185 -14.33 39.19 -3.59
CA PHE A 185 -14.86 38.73 -4.87
C PHE A 185 -15.96 39.64 -5.41
N LYS A 186 -16.87 40.11 -4.56
CA LYS A 186 -17.91 41.09 -4.95
C LYS A 186 -17.29 42.42 -5.39
N LEU A 187 -16.21 42.86 -4.74
CA LEU A 187 -15.49 44.08 -5.09
C LEU A 187 -14.78 43.96 -6.45
N LEU A 188 -14.07 42.85 -6.68
CA LEU A 188 -13.47 42.52 -7.97
C LEU A 188 -14.52 42.49 -9.09
N GLN A 189 -15.65 41.83 -8.86
CA GLN A 189 -16.74 41.79 -9.84
C GLN A 189 -17.29 43.19 -10.13
N ARG A 190 -17.48 44.03 -9.10
CA ARG A 190 -17.90 45.42 -9.28
C ARG A 190 -16.91 46.22 -10.12
N TYR A 191 -15.61 46.09 -9.87
CA TYR A 191 -14.59 46.78 -10.64
C TYR A 191 -14.48 46.25 -12.07
N SER A 192 -14.66 44.95 -12.29
CA SER A 192 -14.75 44.36 -13.63
C SER A 192 -15.92 44.95 -14.42
N ASN A 193 -17.12 45.00 -13.83
CA ASN A 193 -18.29 45.59 -14.48
C ASN A 193 -18.10 47.08 -14.78
N ARG A 194 -17.44 47.83 -13.87
CA ARG A 194 -17.14 49.25 -14.08
C ARG A 194 -16.11 49.46 -15.18
N TRP A 195 -15.12 48.58 -15.28
CA TRP A 195 -14.16 48.58 -16.37
C TRP A 195 -14.86 48.39 -17.71
N ASP A 196 -15.76 47.41 -17.85
CA ASP A 196 -16.49 47.17 -19.11
C ASP A 196 -17.30 48.40 -19.55
N VAL A 197 -17.98 49.05 -18.61
CA VAL A 197 -18.71 50.30 -18.87
C VAL A 197 -17.75 51.44 -19.26
N TYR A 198 -16.62 51.57 -18.57
CA TYR A 198 -15.62 52.59 -18.87
C TYR A 198 -14.97 52.38 -20.24
N ASP A 199 -14.62 51.13 -20.57
CA ASP A 199 -13.99 50.76 -21.83
C ASP A 199 -14.91 51.05 -23.02
N ALA A 200 -16.19 50.70 -22.90
CA ALA A 200 -17.21 51.07 -23.87
C ALA A 200 -17.36 52.60 -24.00
N TRP A 201 -17.33 53.32 -22.88
CA TRP A 201 -17.43 54.77 -22.86
C TRP A 201 -16.23 55.44 -23.55
N GLN A 202 -14.99 55.05 -23.25
CA GLN A 202 -13.80 55.67 -23.85
C GLN A 202 -13.70 55.41 -25.35
N LYS A 203 -14.06 54.19 -25.81
CA LYS A 203 -14.11 53.85 -27.24
C LYS A 203 -15.16 54.69 -27.99
N ARG A 204 -16.30 54.97 -27.35
CA ARG A 204 -17.36 55.80 -27.93
C ARG A 204 -17.00 57.28 -28.00
N HIS A 205 -16.34 57.82 -26.98
CA HIS A 205 -16.06 59.27 -26.88
C HIS A 205 -14.72 59.68 -27.49
N PHE A 206 -13.77 58.75 -27.60
CA PHE A 206 -12.46 58.99 -28.21
C PHE A 206 -12.16 57.99 -29.35
N PRO A 207 -13.05 57.84 -30.35
CA PRO A 207 -12.92 56.79 -31.37
C PRO A 207 -11.67 56.96 -32.24
N ASN A 208 -11.23 58.21 -32.45
CA ASN A 208 -10.09 58.55 -33.30
C ASN A 208 -8.81 58.84 -32.50
N ASN A 209 -8.78 58.55 -31.20
CA ASN A 209 -7.63 58.83 -30.36
C ASN A 209 -7.33 57.70 -29.36
N PRO A 210 -6.85 56.53 -29.84
CA PRO A 210 -6.59 55.37 -28.98
C PRO A 210 -5.48 55.60 -27.96
N SER A 211 -4.56 56.55 -28.19
CA SER A 211 -3.52 56.91 -27.20
C SER A 211 -4.08 57.62 -25.97
N LYS A 212 -5.36 58.00 -25.96
CA LYS A 212 -6.08 58.49 -24.77
C LYS A 212 -6.81 57.39 -24.00
N TRP A 213 -6.89 56.17 -24.54
CA TRP A 213 -7.56 55.07 -23.85
C TRP A 213 -6.67 54.57 -22.73
N LEU A 214 -7.25 54.31 -21.57
CA LEU A 214 -6.57 53.55 -20.53
C LEU A 214 -6.72 52.06 -20.85
N THR A 215 -5.65 51.32 -20.68
CA THR A 215 -5.70 49.85 -20.55
C THR A 215 -6.38 49.45 -19.24
N MET A 216 -6.78 48.18 -19.14
CA MET A 216 -7.38 47.64 -17.92
C MET A 216 -6.44 47.85 -16.72
N ASP A 217 -5.15 47.53 -16.88
CA ASP A 217 -4.15 47.67 -15.82
C ASP A 217 -3.98 49.13 -15.36
N GLU A 218 -3.91 50.09 -16.29
CA GLU A 218 -3.81 51.52 -15.97
C GLU A 218 -5.07 52.04 -15.27
N TRP A 219 -6.24 51.58 -15.69
CA TRP A 219 -7.51 51.92 -15.07
C TRP A 219 -7.61 51.35 -13.65
N TYR A 220 -7.25 50.08 -13.47
CA TYR A 220 -7.23 49.43 -12.16
C TYR A 220 -6.22 50.13 -11.23
N ALA A 221 -5.02 50.43 -11.72
CA ALA A 221 -4.01 51.18 -10.96
C ALA A 221 -4.54 52.53 -10.48
N LYS A 222 -5.33 53.22 -11.30
CA LYS A 222 -5.87 54.54 -10.99
C LYS A 222 -7.12 54.52 -10.10
N TYR A 223 -7.99 53.52 -10.24
CA TYR A 223 -9.35 53.56 -9.67
C TYR A 223 -9.70 52.39 -8.74
N ALA A 224 -8.98 51.27 -8.81
CA ALA A 224 -9.34 50.03 -8.12
C ALA A 224 -8.28 49.58 -7.11
N ASN A 225 -6.98 49.69 -7.42
CA ASN A 225 -5.91 49.07 -6.63
C ASN A 225 -5.96 49.48 -5.16
N ALA A 226 -6.09 50.77 -4.84
CA ALA A 226 -6.14 51.21 -3.44
C ALA A 226 -7.27 50.53 -2.62
N ALA A 227 -8.43 50.29 -3.24
CA ALA A 227 -9.55 49.60 -2.59
C ALA A 227 -9.33 48.09 -2.51
N LEU A 228 -8.81 47.47 -3.58
CA LEU A 228 -8.49 46.04 -3.62
C LEU A 228 -7.34 45.66 -2.67
N ASP A 229 -6.33 46.52 -2.55
CA ASP A 229 -5.19 46.36 -1.64
C ASP A 229 -5.65 46.47 -0.18
N ALA A 230 -6.50 47.45 0.13
CA ALA A 230 -7.08 47.60 1.47
C ALA A 230 -7.87 46.35 1.88
N ASP A 231 -8.67 45.81 0.97
CA ASP A 231 -9.50 44.62 1.21
C ASP A 231 -8.67 43.33 1.30
N THR A 232 -7.59 43.23 0.52
CA THR A 232 -6.57 42.18 0.67
C THR A 232 -5.88 42.25 2.03
N GLY A 233 -5.64 43.46 2.55
CA GLY A 233 -5.14 43.68 3.91
C GLY A 233 -6.09 43.14 4.99
N VAL A 234 -7.40 43.30 4.80
CA VAL A 234 -8.43 42.74 5.69
C VAL A 234 -8.41 41.21 5.64
N ILE A 235 -8.40 40.61 4.44
CA ILE A 235 -8.30 39.15 4.26
C ILE A 235 -7.07 38.60 4.99
N ASN A 236 -5.90 39.19 4.73
CA ASN A 236 -4.64 38.74 5.33
C ASN A 236 -4.66 38.84 6.86
N THR A 237 -5.25 39.91 7.40
CA THR A 237 -5.36 40.10 8.86
C THR A 237 -6.30 39.06 9.48
N SER A 238 -7.45 38.79 8.86
CA SER A 238 -8.41 37.78 9.33
C SER A 238 -7.81 36.37 9.31
N TYR A 239 -7.11 36.00 8.24
CA TYR A 239 -6.41 34.71 8.17
C TYR A 239 -5.26 34.62 9.19
N ALA A 240 -4.49 35.69 9.39
CA ALA A 240 -3.43 35.71 10.41
C ALA A 240 -4.00 35.50 11.83
N GLN A 241 -5.14 36.15 12.15
CA GLN A 241 -5.84 35.93 13.41
C GLN A 241 -6.37 34.50 13.53
N ALA A 242 -6.96 33.95 12.47
CA ALA A 242 -7.41 32.57 12.43
C ALA A 242 -6.25 31.60 12.71
N TYR A 243 -5.11 31.74 12.04
CA TYR A 243 -3.94 30.89 12.25
C TYR A 243 -3.37 30.98 13.67
N TYR A 244 -3.30 32.18 14.24
CA TYR A 244 -2.87 32.36 15.62
C TYR A 244 -3.76 31.59 16.60
N TRP A 245 -5.09 31.75 16.47
CA TRP A 245 -6.03 31.05 17.34
C TRP A 245 -6.07 29.55 17.10
N LEU A 246 -5.92 29.10 15.85
CA LEU A 246 -5.80 27.69 15.49
C LEU A 246 -4.56 27.04 16.15
N GLN A 247 -3.38 27.67 16.06
CA GLN A 247 -2.17 27.17 16.72
C GLN A 247 -2.37 27.02 18.23
N LYS A 248 -3.02 28.01 18.85
CA LYS A 248 -3.34 27.98 20.29
C LYS A 248 -4.38 26.92 20.63
N ALA A 249 -5.41 26.77 19.80
CA ALA A 249 -6.50 25.81 19.98
C ALA A 249 -6.03 24.36 19.91
N TYR A 250 -4.97 24.08 19.13
CA TYR A 250 -4.50 22.71 18.85
C TYR A 250 -3.06 22.44 19.30
N ALA A 251 -2.43 23.35 20.05
CA ALA A 251 -1.02 23.26 20.46
C ALA A 251 -0.05 22.92 19.31
N GLY A 252 -0.32 23.45 18.11
CA GLY A 252 0.49 23.19 16.91
C GLY A 252 0.30 21.81 16.26
N GLN A 253 -0.56 20.92 16.80
CA GLN A 253 -0.82 19.60 16.19
C GLN A 253 -1.46 19.70 14.81
N GLU A 254 -2.28 20.72 14.56
CA GLU A 254 -2.85 20.97 13.23
C GLU A 254 -1.76 21.22 12.17
N THR A 255 -0.68 21.91 12.53
CA THR A 255 0.47 22.13 11.64
C THR A 255 1.19 20.83 11.34
N LEU A 256 1.36 19.95 12.33
CA LEU A 256 1.96 18.63 12.13
C LEU A 256 1.09 17.75 11.21
N ILE A 257 -0.22 17.70 11.44
CA ILE A 257 -1.16 16.93 10.60
C ILE A 257 -1.15 17.46 9.16
N LYS A 258 -1.14 18.79 8.99
CA LYS A 258 -1.00 19.42 7.67
C LYS A 258 0.33 19.07 7.01
N ASP A 259 1.45 19.07 7.73
CA ASP A 259 2.75 18.65 7.19
C ASP A 259 2.73 17.17 6.77
N ILE A 260 2.15 16.27 7.56
CA ILE A 260 1.98 14.86 7.20
C ILE A 260 1.17 14.72 5.91
N LEU A 261 0.01 15.39 5.81
CA LEU A 261 -0.84 15.36 4.62
C LEU A 261 -0.17 16.01 3.41
N LEU A 262 0.52 17.13 3.61
CA LEU A 262 1.24 17.81 2.53
C LEU A 262 2.37 16.92 2.03
N ARG A 263 3.18 16.32 2.89
CA ARG A 263 4.21 15.35 2.48
C ARG A 263 3.60 14.21 1.67
N PHE A 264 2.59 13.53 2.21
CA PHE A 264 1.92 12.43 1.51
C PHE A 264 1.45 12.83 0.09
N ASN A 265 0.87 14.03 -0.07
CA ASN A 265 0.40 14.51 -1.37
C ASN A 265 1.50 15.15 -2.25
N ALA A 266 2.56 15.69 -1.66
CA ALA A 266 3.64 16.42 -2.34
C ALA A 266 4.70 15.48 -2.91
N PHE A 267 4.85 14.27 -2.35
CA PHE A 267 5.72 13.28 -2.95
C PHE A 267 5.17 12.85 -4.29
N ALA A 268 6.01 13.02 -5.32
CA ALA A 268 5.66 12.67 -6.67
C ALA A 268 5.38 11.17 -6.73
N LYS A 269 4.13 10.81 -7.03
CA LYS A 269 3.82 9.44 -7.44
C LYS A 269 4.70 9.12 -8.65
N LYS A 270 5.36 7.98 -8.62
CA LYS A 270 6.12 7.49 -9.76
C LYS A 270 5.14 6.84 -10.73
N ARG A 271 5.21 7.21 -12.00
CA ARG A 271 4.43 6.56 -13.06
C ARG A 271 5.24 5.38 -13.60
N ILE A 272 4.74 4.17 -13.41
CA ILE A 272 5.43 2.91 -13.75
C ILE A 272 4.60 2.07 -14.71
N LYS A 273 5.26 1.17 -15.45
CA LYS A 273 4.57 0.15 -16.25
C LYS A 273 4.04 -0.96 -15.33
N THR A 274 2.88 -1.53 -15.65
CA THR A 274 2.39 -2.75 -15.00
C THR A 274 2.48 -3.94 -15.96
N PRO A 275 2.78 -5.16 -15.46
CA PRO A 275 2.78 -6.37 -16.27
C PRO A 275 1.47 -6.53 -17.04
N LYS A 276 1.56 -6.88 -18.31
CA LYS A 276 0.39 -7.13 -19.15
C LYS A 276 -0.26 -8.47 -18.78
N ALA A 277 -1.59 -8.52 -18.77
CA ALA A 277 -2.31 -9.79 -18.63
C ALA A 277 -2.14 -10.70 -19.86
N SER A 278 -1.85 -10.12 -21.02
CA SER A 278 -1.50 -10.85 -22.26
C SER A 278 -0.74 -9.94 -23.22
N ASP A 279 0.02 -10.54 -24.14
CA ASP A 279 0.79 -9.80 -25.16
C ASP A 279 -0.09 -8.96 -26.10
N ALA A 280 -1.38 -9.30 -26.19
CA ALA A 280 -2.36 -8.59 -27.00
C ALA A 280 -2.79 -7.24 -26.40
N LEU A 281 -2.48 -6.97 -25.14
CA LEU A 281 -2.88 -5.72 -24.46
C LEU A 281 -1.72 -4.71 -24.42
N PRO A 282 -2.00 -3.40 -24.51
CA PRO A 282 -0.98 -2.38 -24.34
C PRO A 282 -0.47 -2.35 -22.89
N ASP A 283 0.74 -1.82 -22.71
CA ASP A 283 1.25 -1.55 -21.36
C ASP A 283 0.30 -0.56 -20.67
N GLN A 284 -0.08 -0.88 -19.44
CA GLN A 284 -0.78 0.06 -18.59
C GLN A 284 0.25 0.80 -17.74
N MET A 285 -0.01 2.09 -17.52
CA MET A 285 0.79 2.91 -16.62
C MET A 285 0.02 3.13 -15.34
N LYS A 286 0.66 2.90 -14.19
CA LYS A 286 0.09 3.15 -12.87
C LYS A 286 0.92 4.19 -12.13
N GLU A 287 0.25 5.11 -11.46
CA GLU A 287 0.89 6.00 -10.49
C GLU A 287 0.99 5.30 -9.14
N ILE A 288 2.18 5.26 -8.57
CA ILE A 288 2.45 4.56 -7.32
C ILE A 288 3.23 5.43 -6.35
N TYR A 289 3.13 5.11 -5.06
CA TYR A 289 4.05 5.62 -4.06
C TYR A 289 5.31 4.74 -4.02
N PRO A 290 6.52 5.32 -4.11
CA PRO A 290 7.75 4.53 -4.20
C PRO A 290 8.08 3.83 -2.88
N TYR A 291 8.68 2.64 -2.98
CA TYR A 291 9.24 1.88 -1.87
C TYR A 291 10.75 1.73 -2.06
N GLU A 292 11.47 1.65 -0.94
CA GLU A 292 12.90 1.41 -0.90
C GLU A 292 13.18 -0.01 -0.41
N ILE A 293 14.29 -0.59 -0.88
CA ILE A 293 14.79 -1.89 -0.48
C ILE A 293 16.21 -1.75 0.10
N ASN A 294 16.44 -2.26 1.30
CA ASN A 294 17.71 -2.02 2.03
C ASN A 294 18.94 -2.73 1.42
N ALA A 295 18.72 -3.70 0.53
CA ALA A 295 19.74 -4.42 -0.20
C ALA A 295 19.47 -4.39 -1.71
N SER A 296 20.53 -4.27 -2.51
CA SER A 296 20.43 -4.36 -3.96
C SER A 296 20.11 -5.81 -4.35
N PHE A 297 18.83 -6.11 -4.54
CA PHE A 297 18.36 -7.39 -5.06
C PHE A 297 19.08 -7.79 -6.37
N PRO A 298 19.30 -6.88 -7.34
CA PRO A 298 20.05 -7.24 -8.56
C PRO A 298 21.50 -7.66 -8.29
N ASP A 299 22.19 -7.01 -7.34
CA ASP A 299 23.56 -7.39 -6.97
C ASP A 299 23.60 -8.76 -6.27
N TRP A 300 22.69 -8.99 -5.32
CA TRP A 300 22.55 -10.29 -4.66
C TRP A 300 22.28 -11.40 -5.68
N LEU A 301 21.32 -11.17 -6.60
CA LEU A 301 20.97 -12.16 -7.60
C LEU A 301 22.13 -12.43 -8.57
N ARG A 302 22.85 -11.40 -9.01
CA ARG A 302 24.07 -11.56 -9.82
C ARG A 302 25.09 -12.44 -9.10
N ASP A 303 25.34 -12.19 -7.82
CA ASP A 303 26.32 -12.95 -7.04
C ASP A 303 25.83 -14.37 -6.73
N ALA A 304 24.53 -14.56 -6.57
CA ALA A 304 23.89 -15.87 -6.45
C ALA A 304 24.06 -16.70 -7.74
N LYS A 305 23.73 -16.12 -8.90
CA LYS A 305 23.95 -16.72 -10.23
C LYS A 305 25.40 -17.09 -10.48
N ALA A 306 26.34 -16.30 -9.96
CA ALA A 306 27.78 -16.55 -10.04
C ALA A 306 28.30 -17.53 -8.97
N ASN A 307 27.42 -18.12 -8.15
CA ASN A 307 27.74 -19.01 -7.04
C ASN A 307 28.77 -18.42 -6.04
N LYS A 308 28.68 -17.12 -5.77
CA LYS A 308 29.58 -16.40 -4.85
C LYS A 308 29.03 -16.31 -3.42
N LEU A 309 27.75 -16.60 -3.23
CA LEU A 309 27.11 -16.53 -1.93
C LEU A 309 27.17 -17.89 -1.24
N ALA A 310 27.30 -17.88 0.09
CA ALA A 310 27.22 -19.10 0.88
C ALA A 310 25.78 -19.63 0.89
N ASN A 311 25.66 -20.96 0.89
CA ASN A 311 24.36 -21.59 1.07
C ASN A 311 23.94 -21.54 2.54
N THR A 312 22.63 -21.37 2.73
CA THR A 312 21.95 -21.63 3.99
C THR A 312 21.32 -23.01 3.94
N THR A 313 21.62 -23.81 4.95
CA THR A 313 21.06 -25.14 5.12
C THR A 313 20.26 -25.28 6.41
N PHE A 314 19.22 -26.09 6.35
CA PHE A 314 18.54 -26.61 7.52
C PHE A 314 18.02 -28.02 7.25
N GLU A 315 17.85 -28.79 8.32
CA GLU A 315 17.39 -30.17 8.28
C GLU A 315 16.19 -30.34 9.20
N ILE A 316 15.21 -31.07 8.70
CA ILE A 316 13.98 -31.40 9.37
C ILE A 316 13.93 -32.91 9.49
N THR A 317 13.76 -33.41 10.71
CA THR A 317 13.71 -34.85 11.03
C THR A 317 12.52 -35.14 11.93
N ALA A 318 12.27 -36.42 12.22
CA ALA A 318 11.29 -36.82 13.23
C ALA A 318 11.51 -36.18 14.62
N LYS A 319 12.74 -35.74 14.93
CA LYS A 319 13.09 -35.15 16.23
C LYS A 319 13.15 -33.62 16.21
N SER A 320 12.92 -32.99 15.06
CA SER A 320 12.94 -31.54 14.97
C SER A 320 11.78 -30.93 15.76
N ASP A 321 12.08 -29.81 16.41
CA ASP A 321 11.10 -29.07 17.18
C ASP A 321 9.98 -28.53 16.26
N THR A 322 8.77 -28.50 16.81
CA THR A 322 7.60 -27.95 16.14
C THR A 322 7.35 -26.54 16.66
N TYR A 323 7.07 -25.63 15.74
CA TYR A 323 6.57 -24.32 16.11
C TYR A 323 5.13 -24.41 16.65
N ASP A 324 4.87 -23.72 17.76
CA ASP A 324 3.54 -23.62 18.35
C ASP A 324 2.83 -22.36 17.84
N TYR A 325 1.89 -22.54 16.90
CA TYR A 325 1.14 -21.43 16.31
C TYR A 325 0.29 -20.65 17.32
N SER A 326 -0.02 -21.19 18.49
CA SER A 326 -0.73 -20.44 19.53
C SER A 326 0.10 -19.28 20.11
N LYS A 327 1.41 -19.28 19.89
CA LYS A 327 2.35 -18.25 20.34
C LYS A 327 2.54 -17.12 19.32
N THR A 328 1.84 -17.15 18.18
CA THR A 328 1.91 -16.07 17.19
C THR A 328 1.06 -14.86 17.62
N GLU A 329 1.56 -13.64 17.39
CA GLU A 329 0.82 -12.40 17.69
C GLU A 329 -0.08 -11.96 16.52
N ILE A 330 0.03 -12.62 15.36
CA ILE A 330 -0.97 -12.61 14.29
C ILE A 330 -2.25 -13.23 14.85
N ALA A 331 -3.09 -12.40 15.49
CA ALA A 331 -4.24 -12.90 16.24
C ALA A 331 -5.22 -13.66 15.32
N GLY A 332 -5.59 -14.86 15.75
CA GLY A 332 -6.40 -15.78 14.97
C GLY A 332 -5.57 -16.80 14.20
N ALA A 333 -4.65 -17.51 14.89
CA ALA A 333 -3.93 -18.66 14.35
C ALA A 333 -4.89 -19.77 13.89
N VAL A 334 -5.51 -19.57 12.73
CA VAL A 334 -6.12 -20.63 11.94
C VAL A 334 -4.94 -21.38 11.34
N GLY A 335 -4.82 -22.66 11.68
CA GLY A 335 -3.72 -23.53 11.21
C GLY A 335 -3.58 -23.51 9.69
N ILE A 336 -2.45 -24.02 9.18
CA ILE A 336 -2.24 -24.08 7.74
C ILE A 336 -3.16 -25.14 7.15
N GLY A 337 -4.28 -24.70 6.55
CA GLY A 337 -5.25 -25.58 5.89
C GLY A 337 -4.74 -26.25 4.59
N PHE A 338 -3.45 -26.14 4.28
CA PHE A 338 -2.82 -26.72 3.11
C PHE A 338 -1.90 -27.86 3.52
N GLY A 339 -1.95 -28.97 2.80
CA GLY A 339 -0.97 -30.04 2.92
C GLY A 339 0.46 -29.53 2.77
N PHE A 340 1.42 -30.16 3.46
CA PHE A 340 2.84 -29.93 3.16
C PHE A 340 3.27 -30.74 1.94
N PHE A 341 2.80 -31.98 1.80
CA PHE A 341 3.01 -32.79 0.61
C PHE A 341 1.73 -32.88 -0.20
N GLY A 342 1.85 -32.97 -1.53
CA GLY A 342 0.69 -33.24 -2.36
C GLY A 342 0.96 -33.19 -3.85
N ILE A 343 -0.08 -33.48 -4.61
CA ILE A 343 -0.07 -33.46 -6.08
C ILE A 343 -1.00 -32.38 -6.61
N ILE A 344 -0.85 -32.08 -7.90
CA ILE A 344 -1.73 -31.18 -8.63
C ILE A 344 -2.35 -31.97 -9.78
N ALA A 345 -3.66 -32.14 -9.74
CA ALA A 345 -4.42 -32.90 -10.73
C ALA A 345 -5.70 -32.12 -11.08
N GLY A 346 -6.00 -32.01 -12.37
CA GLY A 346 -7.18 -31.25 -12.84
C GLY A 346 -7.21 -29.78 -12.42
N GLY A 347 -6.04 -29.17 -12.16
CA GLY A 347 -5.93 -27.80 -11.66
C GLY A 347 -6.18 -27.65 -10.16
N GLN A 348 -6.39 -28.75 -9.43
CA GLN A 348 -6.61 -28.75 -7.99
C GLN A 348 -5.39 -29.30 -7.24
N ARG A 349 -5.11 -28.75 -6.05
CA ARG A 349 -4.11 -29.30 -5.12
C ARG A 349 -4.76 -30.40 -4.30
N ILE A 350 -4.17 -31.60 -4.33
CA ILE A 350 -4.59 -32.74 -3.53
C ILE A 350 -3.48 -33.00 -2.52
N THR A 351 -3.78 -32.83 -1.24
CA THR A 351 -2.86 -33.11 -0.15
C THR A 351 -2.57 -34.61 -0.06
N ILE A 352 -1.29 -34.96 0.08
CA ILE A 352 -0.84 -36.32 0.38
C ILE A 352 -0.33 -36.33 1.81
N HIS A 353 -0.76 -37.34 2.55
CA HIS A 353 -0.27 -37.57 3.89
C HIS A 353 1.04 -38.36 3.85
N ILE A 354 2.04 -37.88 4.60
CA ILE A 354 3.36 -38.49 4.78
C ILE A 354 3.63 -38.51 6.29
N ASP A 355 4.07 -39.64 6.83
CA ASP A 355 4.45 -39.75 8.23
C ASP A 355 5.80 -39.08 8.49
N THR A 356 5.74 -37.83 8.98
CA THR A 356 6.94 -37.07 9.34
C THR A 356 7.48 -37.40 10.73
N THR A 357 6.80 -38.26 11.48
CA THR A 357 7.20 -38.67 12.85
C THR A 357 8.07 -39.93 12.85
N HIS A 358 8.11 -40.66 11.73
CA HIS A 358 8.95 -41.83 11.56
C HIS A 358 10.45 -41.47 11.53
N GLU A 359 11.32 -42.25 12.19
CA GLU A 359 12.77 -41.95 12.32
C GLU A 359 13.53 -41.85 10.99
N ALA A 360 13.01 -42.50 9.95
CA ALA A 360 13.54 -42.45 8.59
C ALA A 360 13.24 -41.12 7.86
N TYR A 361 12.28 -40.33 8.35
CA TYR A 361 11.91 -39.07 7.75
C TYR A 361 13.05 -38.04 7.87
N PHE A 362 13.39 -37.46 6.73
CA PHE A 362 14.35 -36.37 6.61
C PHE A 362 13.90 -35.41 5.52
N LEU A 363 14.00 -34.11 5.77
CA LEU A 363 13.91 -33.07 4.76
C LEU A 363 15.11 -32.14 4.93
N GLY A 364 15.97 -32.11 3.92
CA GLY A 364 17.10 -31.19 3.82
C GLY A 364 16.78 -30.05 2.86
N PHE A 365 17.11 -28.84 3.28
CA PHE A 365 17.07 -27.64 2.45
C PHE A 365 18.48 -27.08 2.30
N ASP A 366 18.83 -26.65 1.09
CA ASP A 366 20.08 -26.00 0.74
C ASP A 366 19.85 -24.95 -0.35
N ALA A 367 20.12 -23.68 -0.07
CA ALA A 367 19.96 -22.59 -1.04
C ALA A 367 20.78 -21.37 -0.67
N GLN A 368 21.04 -20.49 -1.63
CA GLN A 368 21.49 -19.12 -1.32
C GLN A 368 20.28 -18.29 -0.90
N VAL A 369 20.28 -17.79 0.33
CA VAL A 369 19.13 -17.08 0.91
C VAL A 369 19.53 -15.67 1.33
N ALA A 370 18.63 -14.72 1.12
CA ALA A 370 18.74 -13.38 1.67
C ALA A 370 17.40 -12.88 2.19
N MET A 371 17.47 -11.90 3.10
CA MET A 371 16.33 -11.16 3.60
C MET A 371 16.38 -9.75 3.04
N PHE A 372 15.27 -9.30 2.46
CA PHE A 372 15.13 -7.98 1.86
C PHE A 372 14.10 -7.18 2.64
N GLU A 373 14.50 -6.02 3.17
CA GLU A 373 13.60 -5.13 3.91
C GLU A 373 13.02 -4.08 2.98
N PHE A 374 11.71 -3.95 3.03
CA PHE A 374 10.96 -2.94 2.30
C PHE A 374 10.63 -1.81 3.26
N SER A 375 10.98 -0.60 2.85
CA SER A 375 10.64 0.62 3.59
C SER A 375 9.76 1.50 2.70
N PRO A 376 8.64 2.03 3.23
CA PRO A 376 7.94 3.10 2.55
C PRO A 376 8.91 4.27 2.32
N GLY A 377 8.88 4.89 1.14
CA GLY A 377 9.65 6.12 0.90
C GLY A 377 9.13 7.31 1.71
N ASP A 378 9.63 8.50 1.40
CA ASP A 378 9.36 9.73 2.18
C ASP A 378 7.86 10.14 2.27
N TRP A 379 6.97 9.54 1.47
CA TRP A 379 5.52 9.73 1.56
C TRP A 379 4.91 9.21 2.86
N PHE A 380 5.60 8.28 3.53
CA PHE A 380 5.18 7.74 4.80
C PHE A 380 5.82 8.51 5.96
N ASN A 381 5.03 8.78 7.01
CA ASN A 381 5.52 9.44 8.22
C ASN A 381 5.24 8.58 9.46
N PRO A 382 6.25 7.91 10.04
CA PRO A 382 6.05 7.03 11.19
C PRO A 382 5.57 7.78 12.45
N ILE A 383 5.81 9.10 12.54
CA ILE A 383 5.31 9.93 13.65
C ILE A 383 3.78 9.98 13.64
N ALA A 384 3.14 9.89 12.47
CA ALA A 384 1.68 9.89 12.35
C ALA A 384 1.08 8.69 13.09
N LEU A 385 1.62 7.49 12.86
CA LEU A 385 1.17 6.28 13.54
C LEU A 385 1.47 6.36 15.04
N LYS A 386 2.69 6.74 15.41
CA LYS A 386 3.09 6.86 16.81
C LYS A 386 2.18 7.79 17.64
N ASN A 387 1.82 8.94 17.08
CA ASN A 387 1.09 9.96 17.81
C ASN A 387 -0.43 9.79 17.72
N TYR A 388 -0.95 9.22 16.63
CA TYR A 388 -2.38 9.21 16.32
C TYR A 388 -2.98 7.80 16.20
N ARG A 389 -2.25 6.75 16.62
CA ARG A 389 -2.75 5.36 16.62
C ARG A 389 -4.14 5.21 17.27
N GLN A 390 -4.37 5.97 18.33
CA GLN A 390 -5.61 5.95 19.12
C GLN A 390 -6.50 7.16 18.84
N GLY A 391 -6.19 7.94 17.81
CA GLY A 391 -6.86 9.18 17.47
C GLY A 391 -6.26 10.43 18.15
N PRO A 392 -7.02 11.53 18.22
CA PRO A 392 -8.43 11.62 17.85
C PRO A 392 -8.66 11.57 16.33
N PHE A 393 -9.85 11.13 15.92
CA PHE A 393 -10.28 11.08 14.52
C PHE A 393 -11.43 12.05 14.27
N ALA A 394 -11.59 12.50 13.02
CA ALA A 394 -12.66 13.38 12.62
C ALA A 394 -14.04 12.73 12.88
N SER A 395 -14.98 13.52 13.39
CA SER A 395 -16.33 13.03 13.70
C SER A 395 -17.04 12.51 12.44
N GLY A 396 -17.64 11.33 12.52
CA GLY A 396 -18.29 10.63 11.40
C GLY A 396 -17.32 9.97 10.41
N SER A 397 -16.01 10.02 10.65
CA SER A 397 -15.02 9.43 9.77
C SER A 397 -14.98 7.90 9.83
N GLN A 398 -14.29 7.28 8.87
CA GLN A 398 -14.13 5.83 8.88
C GLN A 398 -13.27 5.39 10.06
N MET A 399 -12.16 6.07 10.31
CA MET A 399 -11.28 5.75 11.44
C MET A 399 -11.96 5.94 12.79
N GLU A 400 -12.82 6.96 12.95
CA GLU A 400 -13.59 7.11 14.18
C GLU A 400 -14.51 5.90 14.41
N ARG A 401 -15.24 5.46 13.37
CA ARG A 401 -16.12 4.27 13.49
C ARG A 401 -15.31 3.02 13.83
N LEU A 402 -14.24 2.76 13.08
CA LEU A 402 -13.41 1.57 13.26
C LEU A 402 -12.73 1.55 14.63
N SER A 403 -12.24 2.70 15.11
CA SER A 403 -11.63 2.82 16.44
C SER A 403 -12.58 2.40 17.57
N LYS A 404 -13.90 2.48 17.35
CA LYS A 404 -14.94 2.09 18.32
C LYS A 404 -15.44 0.66 18.13
N THR A 405 -15.23 0.04 16.98
CA THR A 405 -15.77 -1.30 16.66
C THR A 405 -14.71 -2.39 16.61
N THR A 406 -13.81 -2.32 15.63
CA THR A 406 -12.87 -3.41 15.29
C THR A 406 -11.42 -3.02 15.60
N GLY A 407 -11.17 -1.76 15.97
CA GLY A 407 -9.84 -1.18 16.02
C GLY A 407 -9.37 -0.73 14.64
N ILE A 408 -8.41 0.19 14.62
CA ILE A 408 -7.76 0.65 13.37
C ILE A 408 -6.57 -0.25 13.03
N PHE A 409 -5.92 -0.76 14.07
CA PHE A 409 -4.68 -1.52 13.98
C PHE A 409 -4.90 -2.96 14.39
N GLY A 410 -4.03 -3.83 13.88
CA GLY A 410 -4.11 -5.24 14.16
C GLY A 410 -5.22 -5.91 13.36
N PRO A 411 -5.72 -7.06 13.82
CA PRO A 411 -6.21 -8.02 12.85
C PRO A 411 -7.39 -7.65 11.96
N ASP A 412 -8.38 -7.05 12.59
CA ASP A 412 -9.60 -6.61 11.93
C ASP A 412 -9.56 -5.11 11.59
N GLY A 413 -8.38 -4.51 11.66
CA GLY A 413 -8.12 -3.11 11.41
C GLY A 413 -7.80 -2.78 9.95
N VAL A 414 -7.99 -1.52 9.57
CA VAL A 414 -7.61 -1.02 8.22
C VAL A 414 -6.09 -0.94 8.06
N LEU A 415 -5.35 -0.76 9.16
CA LEU A 415 -3.89 -0.82 9.23
C LEU A 415 -3.48 -2.08 9.99
N ASN A 416 -3.64 -3.25 9.36
CA ASN A 416 -3.36 -4.54 9.98
C ASN A 416 -1.84 -4.84 10.03
N PHE A 417 -1.28 -5.33 8.93
CA PHE A 417 0.08 -5.76 8.73
C PHE A 417 0.63 -5.15 7.45
N ARG A 418 1.91 -4.85 7.47
CA ARG A 418 2.67 -4.53 6.26
C ARG A 418 3.74 -5.59 6.07
N ALA A 419 3.96 -6.00 4.83
CA ALA A 419 5.07 -6.87 4.48
C ALA A 419 6.39 -6.10 4.64
N ALA A 420 7.09 -6.31 5.75
CA ALA A 420 8.26 -5.55 6.12
C ALA A 420 9.54 -6.16 5.54
N ARG A 421 9.66 -7.49 5.60
CA ARG A 421 10.83 -8.22 5.11
C ARG A 421 10.43 -9.46 4.34
N TYR A 422 11.15 -9.75 3.26
CA TYR A 422 10.92 -10.92 2.42
C TYR A 422 12.14 -11.84 2.49
N ILE A 423 11.93 -13.12 2.77
CA ILE A 423 12.98 -14.14 2.82
C ILE A 423 12.99 -14.88 1.48
N VAL A 424 14.04 -14.68 0.69
CA VAL A 424 14.12 -15.12 -0.70
C VAL A 424 15.24 -16.13 -0.87
N ALA A 425 14.96 -17.22 -1.57
CA ALA A 425 15.92 -18.26 -1.91
C ALA A 425 16.17 -18.32 -3.41
N TYR A 426 17.45 -18.44 -3.80
CA TYR A 426 17.85 -18.72 -5.16
C TYR A 426 18.22 -20.21 -5.30
N LYS A 427 17.65 -20.86 -6.33
CA LYS A 427 17.84 -22.29 -6.67
C LYS A 427 17.81 -23.23 -5.44
N PRO A 428 16.69 -23.28 -4.70
CA PRO A 428 16.60 -24.17 -3.55
C PRO A 428 16.73 -25.63 -3.98
N ARG A 429 17.60 -26.36 -3.30
CA ARG A 429 17.70 -27.81 -3.33
C ARG A 429 16.95 -28.38 -2.14
N VAL A 430 16.01 -29.28 -2.42
CA VAL A 430 15.18 -29.94 -1.41
C VAL A 430 15.36 -31.44 -1.55
N THR A 431 15.87 -32.08 -0.51
CA THR A 431 15.99 -33.54 -0.45
C THR A 431 15.06 -34.07 0.63
N VAL A 432 14.14 -34.96 0.27
CA VAL A 432 13.26 -35.64 1.20
C VAL A 432 13.57 -37.13 1.21
N ARG A 433 13.77 -37.70 2.39
CA ARG A 433 13.77 -39.15 2.62
C ARG A 433 12.47 -39.51 3.34
N PHE A 434 11.82 -40.55 2.84
CA PHE A 434 10.56 -41.04 3.38
C PHE A 434 10.76 -42.41 4.04
N GLN A 435 9.76 -42.87 4.77
CA GLN A 435 9.57 -44.31 4.92
C GLN A 435 9.29 -44.94 3.55
N GLN A 436 9.75 -46.18 3.32
CA GLN A 436 9.62 -46.86 2.02
C GLN A 436 8.18 -46.88 1.47
N SER A 437 7.18 -47.09 2.33
CA SER A 437 5.75 -47.08 1.94
C SER A 437 5.30 -45.71 1.43
N ASP A 438 5.67 -44.65 2.15
CA ASP A 438 5.33 -43.27 1.81
C ASP A 438 6.04 -42.81 0.53
N TYR A 439 7.29 -43.21 0.35
CA TYR A 439 8.02 -43.01 -0.90
C TYR A 439 7.27 -43.61 -2.08
N HIS A 440 6.90 -44.90 -2.00
CA HIS A 440 6.20 -45.57 -3.10
C HIS A 440 4.83 -44.95 -3.36
N TYR A 441 4.08 -44.63 -2.30
CA TYR A 441 2.79 -43.98 -2.43
C TYR A 441 2.93 -42.61 -3.10
N PHE A 442 3.80 -41.74 -2.59
CA PHE A 442 4.02 -40.41 -3.16
C PHE A 442 4.50 -40.49 -4.60
N TYR A 443 5.46 -41.36 -4.90
CA TYR A 443 5.95 -41.61 -6.26
C TYR A 443 4.81 -41.98 -7.22
N GLU A 444 3.99 -42.98 -6.88
CA GLU A 444 2.86 -43.39 -7.73
C GLU A 444 1.82 -42.28 -7.90
N GLN A 445 1.51 -41.52 -6.85
CA GLN A 445 0.60 -40.36 -6.96
C GLN A 445 1.15 -39.29 -7.91
N THR A 446 2.46 -39.00 -7.86
CA THR A 446 3.07 -37.97 -8.73
C THR A 446 3.08 -38.36 -10.21
N ARG A 447 3.19 -39.66 -10.54
CA ARG A 447 3.21 -40.13 -11.95
C ARG A 447 1.90 -39.88 -12.69
N GLY A 448 0.77 -39.87 -11.97
CA GLY A 448 -0.54 -39.59 -12.53
C GLY A 448 -0.94 -38.11 -12.50
N ALA A 449 -0.09 -37.24 -11.94
CA ALA A 449 -0.40 -35.85 -11.68
C ALA A 449 0.21 -34.90 -12.73
N ALA A 450 -0.34 -33.69 -12.82
CA ALA A 450 0.28 -32.60 -13.60
C ALA A 450 1.51 -32.00 -12.89
N GLY A 451 1.67 -32.27 -11.60
CA GLY A 451 2.79 -31.82 -10.79
C GLY A 451 2.61 -32.20 -9.32
N PHE A 452 3.55 -31.80 -8.48
CA PHE A 452 3.51 -32.05 -7.04
C PHE A 452 4.14 -30.90 -6.26
N PHE A 453 3.95 -30.92 -4.94
CA PHE A 453 4.50 -29.91 -4.05
C PHE A 453 5.02 -30.50 -2.74
N ILE A 454 6.00 -29.81 -2.18
CA ILE A 454 6.64 -30.06 -0.88
C ILE A 454 6.80 -28.70 -0.20
N GLY A 455 5.97 -28.41 0.79
CA GLY A 455 5.85 -27.10 1.42
C GLY A 455 5.64 -25.98 0.38
N PRO A 456 6.51 -24.95 0.36
CA PRO A 456 6.42 -23.85 -0.61
C PRO A 456 6.87 -24.23 -2.02
N PHE A 457 7.46 -25.41 -2.23
CA PHE A 457 8.08 -25.80 -3.50
C PHE A 457 7.10 -26.59 -4.36
N VAL A 458 6.90 -26.18 -5.61
CA VAL A 458 6.00 -26.85 -6.58
C VAL A 458 6.79 -27.23 -7.81
N VAL A 459 6.51 -28.41 -8.36
CA VAL A 459 7.11 -28.94 -9.57
C VAL A 459 6.03 -29.39 -10.55
N GLY A 460 6.22 -29.15 -11.85
CA GLY A 460 5.39 -29.71 -12.94
C GLY A 460 4.24 -28.83 -13.47
N VAL A 461 3.73 -27.86 -12.70
CA VAL A 461 2.53 -27.10 -13.07
C VAL A 461 2.85 -25.66 -13.44
N GLY A 462 2.25 -25.18 -14.54
CA GLY A 462 2.13 -23.76 -14.89
C GLY A 462 3.45 -22.99 -15.01
N GLY A 463 4.04 -22.92 -16.21
CA GLY A 463 4.96 -21.87 -16.70
C GLY A 463 6.28 -21.58 -15.97
N TYR A 464 6.40 -21.78 -14.66
CA TYR A 464 7.49 -21.26 -13.84
C TYR A 464 8.61 -22.29 -13.58
N TYR A 465 8.28 -23.59 -13.54
CA TYR A 465 9.22 -24.67 -13.24
C TYR A 465 9.39 -25.69 -14.38
N LYS A 466 9.05 -25.33 -15.63
CA LYS A 466 8.92 -26.32 -16.71
C LYS A 466 10.22 -26.74 -17.39
N GLU A 467 11.24 -25.89 -17.44
CA GLU A 467 12.38 -26.14 -18.34
C GLU A 467 13.70 -26.47 -17.61
N GLU A 468 13.86 -26.08 -16.34
CA GLU A 468 15.16 -26.21 -15.66
C GLU A 468 15.13 -27.11 -14.42
N THR A 469 13.97 -27.34 -13.80
CA THR A 469 13.91 -28.07 -12.52
C THR A 469 14.21 -29.55 -12.68
N HIS A 470 15.24 -30.02 -11.98
CA HIS A 470 15.64 -31.41 -11.97
C HIS A 470 15.04 -32.15 -10.76
N ILE A 471 14.59 -33.39 -11.03
CA ILE A 471 13.98 -34.26 -10.03
C ILE A 471 14.71 -35.59 -10.09
N LYS A 472 15.29 -36.00 -8.97
CA LYS A 472 15.91 -37.31 -8.80
C LYS A 472 15.11 -38.13 -7.79
N TRP A 473 14.59 -39.25 -8.25
CA TRP A 473 13.97 -40.28 -7.41
C TRP A 473 14.99 -41.40 -7.16
N ASP A 474 15.17 -41.81 -5.91
CA ASP A 474 16.07 -42.90 -5.51
C ASP A 474 15.30 -43.91 -4.66
N SER A 475 14.95 -45.05 -5.26
CA SER A 475 14.17 -46.09 -4.58
C SER A 475 14.98 -46.88 -3.55
N ASN A 476 16.31 -46.87 -3.64
CA ASN A 476 17.17 -47.59 -2.71
C ASN A 476 17.30 -46.83 -1.39
N ASP A 477 17.32 -45.50 -1.45
CA ASP A 477 17.36 -44.61 -0.29
C ASP A 477 15.96 -44.08 0.10
N ALA A 478 14.90 -44.52 -0.59
CA ALA A 478 13.54 -44.00 -0.43
C ALA A 478 13.50 -42.46 -0.44
N SER A 479 14.25 -41.84 -1.36
CA SER A 479 14.46 -40.39 -1.36
C SER A 479 14.14 -39.71 -2.68
N LEU A 480 13.77 -38.44 -2.56
CA LEU A 480 13.44 -37.52 -3.64
C LEU A 480 14.33 -36.29 -3.48
N THR A 481 14.98 -35.85 -4.55
CA THR A 481 15.69 -34.57 -4.57
C THR A 481 15.18 -33.69 -5.71
N ILE A 482 14.78 -32.47 -5.36
CA ILE A 482 14.45 -31.37 -6.28
C ILE A 482 15.64 -30.42 -6.26
N TYR A 483 16.17 -30.07 -7.42
CA TYR A 483 17.34 -29.19 -7.54
C TYR A 483 17.37 -28.48 -8.89
N ASP A 484 18.29 -27.52 -9.02
CA ASP A 484 18.48 -26.71 -10.23
C ASP A 484 17.17 -26.09 -10.73
N GLY A 485 16.39 -25.50 -9.83
CA GLY A 485 15.19 -24.75 -10.18
C GLY A 485 15.45 -23.60 -11.16
N PRO A 486 14.38 -22.93 -11.65
CA PRO A 486 14.50 -21.82 -12.59
C PRO A 486 15.47 -20.75 -12.07
N ASP A 487 16.08 -20.01 -12.99
CA ASP A 487 16.95 -18.85 -12.70
C ASP A 487 16.20 -17.63 -12.09
N ILE A 488 15.07 -17.88 -11.43
CA ILE A 488 14.18 -16.91 -10.80
C ILE A 488 14.10 -17.25 -9.29
N PRO A 489 14.54 -16.34 -8.40
CA PRO A 489 14.43 -16.55 -6.96
C PRO A 489 12.99 -16.78 -6.50
N GLN A 490 12.84 -17.48 -5.39
CA GLN A 490 11.55 -17.89 -4.82
C GLN A 490 11.37 -17.29 -3.43
N LEU A 491 10.17 -16.81 -3.15
CA LEU A 491 9.82 -16.35 -1.82
C LEU A 491 9.55 -17.54 -0.90
N LEU A 492 10.25 -17.59 0.24
CA LEU A 492 10.05 -18.62 1.27
C LEU A 492 9.03 -18.20 2.32
N ALA A 493 9.14 -16.94 2.76
CA ALA A 493 8.32 -16.38 3.81
C ALA A 493 8.37 -14.85 3.80
N VAL A 494 7.40 -14.22 4.46
CA VAL A 494 7.30 -12.78 4.65
C VAL A 494 7.23 -12.49 6.14
N ASP A 495 8.11 -11.64 6.63
CA ASP A 495 8.03 -11.09 7.97
C ASP A 495 7.24 -9.80 7.92
N CYS A 496 6.08 -9.82 8.56
CA CYS A 496 5.21 -8.66 8.64
C CYS A 496 5.58 -7.79 9.84
N ASP A 497 5.18 -6.53 9.82
CA ASP A 497 5.17 -5.71 11.03
C ASP A 497 3.75 -5.21 11.33
N VAL A 498 3.43 -5.11 12.62
CA VAL A 498 2.35 -4.27 13.10
C VAL A 498 2.98 -2.93 13.41
N LEU A 499 2.50 -1.88 12.75
CA LEU A 499 3.01 -0.53 12.92
C LEU A 499 2.63 0.11 14.26
#